data_AF-A0A6G4QY58-F1
#
_entry.id   AF-A0A6G4QY58-F1
#
_cell.length_a   1.000
_cell.length_b   1.000
_cell.length_c   1.000
_cell.angle_alpha   90.00
_cell.angle_beta   90.00
_cell.angle_gamma   90.00
#
_symmetry.space_group_name_H-M   'P 1'
#
loop_
_entity.id
_entity.type
_entity.pdbx_description
1 polymer ?
#
loop_
_entity_poly.entity_id
_entity_poly.type
_entity_poly.pdbx_seq_one_letter_code
_entity_poly.pdbx_strand_id
1 'polypeptide(L)'
;MNAIIRGKPDNLDAIGERFDRARLAQPVFLNSVPKAGTHLIRNIMRMFVARDQHWPGEYIQHALLARSREAFRPDKPMISWGHMLFSDESAVALRDVRHIVLVRDPYDWVLARTRFYLSDEFQGRLNHIKDGGAAIEDVIMMMILGAHGAVPDLRDVFSMNAVAWMGSRAVIVRYEDIVENLKDLGSRRAEAFFGRLLADCGLELPADWRERVEAGADRRESRTASENLKVTAEVPKVLSDVHKRVVDYHVPGLRALLGYA
;
A
#
# COMPACT_ATOMS: atom_id res chain seq x y z
N MET A 1 -16.31 2.22 -16.16
CA MET A 1 -15.02 2.22 -16.89
C MET A 1 -13.91 2.21 -15.86
N ASN A 2 -13.09 1.16 -15.84
CA ASN A 2 -11.99 0.98 -14.91
C ASN A 2 -10.84 1.95 -15.24
N ALA A 3 -10.14 2.45 -14.23
CA ALA A 3 -9.00 3.35 -14.42
C ALA A 3 -7.84 2.66 -15.15
N ILE A 4 -7.17 3.37 -16.05
CA ILE A 4 -5.97 2.89 -16.78
C ILE A 4 -4.73 3.56 -16.18
N ILE A 5 -3.77 2.77 -15.69
CA ILE A 5 -2.48 3.23 -15.14
C ILE A 5 -1.36 2.97 -16.17
N ARG A 6 -0.67 4.02 -16.64
CA ARG A 6 0.47 3.93 -17.59
C ARG A 6 1.83 4.07 -16.85
N GLY A 7 2.92 3.40 -17.29
CA GLY A 7 4.25 3.53 -16.65
C GLY A 7 5.39 2.63 -17.18
N LYS A 8 6.62 2.82 -16.62
CA LYS A 8 7.91 2.13 -16.94
C LYS A 8 7.83 0.59 -16.78
N PRO A 9 8.54 -0.23 -17.58
CA PRO A 9 8.64 -1.69 -17.37
C PRO A 9 9.07 -2.06 -15.95
N ASP A 10 8.53 -3.17 -15.41
CA ASP A 10 8.90 -3.68 -14.07
C ASP A 10 10.14 -4.59 -14.20
N ASN A 11 11.29 -4.13 -13.69
CA ASN A 11 12.57 -4.84 -13.82
C ASN A 11 12.99 -5.58 -12.54
N LEU A 12 12.17 -5.55 -11.50
CA LEU A 12 12.55 -6.08 -10.18
C LEU A 12 12.76 -7.59 -10.17
N ASP A 13 12.13 -8.33 -11.07
CA ASP A 13 12.36 -9.78 -11.16
C ASP A 13 13.82 -10.08 -11.51
N ALA A 14 14.39 -9.35 -12.47
CA ALA A 14 15.80 -9.50 -12.87
C ALA A 14 16.75 -9.04 -11.76
N ILE A 15 16.43 -7.94 -11.06
CA ILE A 15 17.20 -7.51 -9.88
C ILE A 15 17.19 -8.60 -8.80
N GLY A 16 16.06 -9.29 -8.62
CA GLY A 16 15.89 -10.34 -7.63
C GLY A 16 16.65 -11.64 -7.93
N GLU A 17 17.14 -11.85 -9.16
CA GLU A 17 17.88 -13.08 -9.54
C GLU A 17 19.24 -13.21 -8.86
N ARG A 18 19.82 -12.09 -8.40
CA ARG A 18 21.10 -12.11 -7.67
C ARG A 18 20.99 -12.60 -6.22
N PHE A 19 19.77 -12.79 -5.72
CA PHE A 19 19.50 -13.15 -4.34
C PHE A 19 18.99 -14.58 -4.25
N ASP A 20 19.46 -15.34 -3.26
CA ASP A 20 18.87 -16.63 -2.92
C ASP A 20 17.53 -16.41 -2.20
N ARG A 21 16.41 -16.69 -2.85
CA ARG A 21 15.07 -16.31 -2.37
C ARG A 21 14.35 -17.51 -1.77
N ALA A 22 13.86 -17.31 -0.55
CA ALA A 22 13.16 -18.33 0.21
C ALA A 22 11.83 -18.71 -0.44
N ARG A 23 11.40 -19.95 -0.20
CA ARG A 23 10.09 -20.44 -0.61
C ARG A 23 9.09 -20.30 0.52
N LEU A 24 7.87 -19.89 0.18
CA LEU A 24 6.78 -19.78 1.15
C LEU A 24 6.17 -21.14 1.43
N ALA A 25 5.94 -21.42 2.71
CA ALA A 25 5.16 -22.58 3.18
C ALA A 25 3.66 -22.28 3.33
N GLN A 26 3.29 -21.00 3.41
CA GLN A 26 1.91 -20.51 3.52
C GLN A 26 1.72 -19.28 2.62
N PRO A 27 0.51 -19.06 2.08
CA PRO A 27 0.24 -17.85 1.31
C PRO A 27 0.46 -16.60 2.17
N VAL A 28 1.02 -15.57 1.55
CA VAL A 28 1.22 -14.25 2.14
C VAL A 28 0.45 -13.24 1.31
N PHE A 29 -0.35 -12.41 1.97
CA PHE A 29 -1.06 -11.32 1.33
C PHE A 29 -0.63 -9.98 1.93
N LEU A 30 0.03 -9.19 1.09
CA LEU A 30 0.41 -7.80 1.35
C LEU A 30 -0.78 -6.89 1.03
N ASN A 31 -1.70 -6.77 1.97
CA ASN A 31 -2.82 -5.86 1.88
C ASN A 31 -2.41 -4.46 2.30
N SER A 32 -3.17 -3.46 1.87
CA SER A 32 -2.90 -2.07 2.21
C SER A 32 -4.11 -1.21 1.99
N VAL A 33 -4.22 -0.13 2.78
CA VAL A 33 -5.06 1.00 2.38
C VAL A 33 -4.55 1.51 1.02
N PRO A 34 -5.42 1.74 0.01
CA PRO A 34 -5.01 2.33 -1.25
C PRO A 34 -4.11 3.54 -1.04
N LYS A 35 -2.96 3.64 -1.72
CA LYS A 35 -1.97 4.73 -1.56
C LYS A 35 -1.16 4.73 -0.25
N ALA A 36 -1.24 3.70 0.58
CA ALA A 36 -0.38 3.54 1.76
C ALA A 36 1.04 3.00 1.46
N GLY A 37 1.41 2.81 0.18
CA GLY A 37 2.77 2.39 -0.18
C GLY A 37 2.91 0.91 -0.54
N THR A 38 1.86 0.28 -1.06
CA THR A 38 1.85 -1.14 -1.47
C THR A 38 2.99 -1.51 -2.41
N HIS A 39 3.33 -0.62 -3.35
CA HIS A 39 4.48 -0.83 -4.24
C HIS A 39 5.78 -1.00 -3.46
N LEU A 40 6.01 -0.21 -2.41
CA LEU A 40 7.24 -0.27 -1.61
C LEU A 40 7.37 -1.63 -0.92
N ILE A 41 6.38 -2.02 -0.12
CA ILE A 41 6.42 -3.29 0.60
C ILE A 41 6.45 -4.48 -0.36
N ARG A 42 5.67 -4.44 -1.46
CA ARG A 42 5.69 -5.48 -2.50
C ARG A 42 7.08 -5.65 -3.09
N ASN A 43 7.71 -4.55 -3.51
CA ASN A 43 9.00 -4.60 -4.18
C ASN A 43 10.11 -5.08 -3.23
N ILE A 44 10.09 -4.65 -1.97
CA ILE A 44 10.96 -5.18 -0.91
C ILE A 44 10.76 -6.70 -0.78
N MET A 45 9.53 -7.16 -0.57
CA MET A 45 9.25 -8.58 -0.31
C MET A 45 9.56 -9.49 -1.52
N ARG A 46 9.49 -8.98 -2.76
CA ARG A 46 9.92 -9.72 -3.96
C ARG A 46 11.40 -10.09 -3.98
N MET A 47 12.24 -9.40 -3.20
CA MET A 47 13.66 -9.72 -3.04
C MET A 47 13.89 -10.87 -2.04
N PHE A 48 12.85 -11.29 -1.30
CA PHE A 48 12.94 -12.36 -0.31
C PHE A 48 12.24 -13.65 -0.76
N VAL A 49 11.19 -13.56 -1.59
CA VAL A 49 10.37 -14.71 -2.00
C VAL A 49 10.71 -15.20 -3.40
N ALA A 50 10.77 -16.51 -3.60
CA ALA A 50 11.01 -17.14 -4.90
C ALA A 50 10.04 -16.63 -5.99
N ARG A 51 10.57 -16.34 -7.18
CA ARG A 51 9.84 -15.68 -8.28
C ARG A 51 8.59 -16.44 -8.72
N ASP A 52 8.66 -17.76 -8.77
CA ASP A 52 7.54 -18.62 -9.17
C ASP A 52 6.38 -18.62 -8.16
N GLN A 53 6.57 -18.05 -6.97
CA GLN A 53 5.54 -17.82 -5.96
C GLN A 53 5.05 -16.36 -5.92
N HIS A 54 5.43 -15.52 -6.89
CA HIS A 54 4.88 -14.16 -7.00
C HIS A 54 3.53 -14.21 -7.71
N TRP A 55 2.53 -13.52 -7.15
CA TRP A 55 1.23 -13.37 -7.80
C TRP A 55 1.38 -12.65 -9.15
N PRO A 56 1.04 -13.28 -10.30
CA PRO A 56 1.21 -12.66 -11.61
C PRO A 56 0.08 -11.70 -11.97
N GLY A 57 -1.03 -11.74 -11.22
CA GLY A 57 -2.22 -10.96 -11.51
C GLY A 57 -2.14 -9.50 -11.04
N GLU A 58 -3.23 -8.79 -11.28
CA GLU A 58 -3.41 -7.42 -10.78
C GLU A 58 -3.58 -7.38 -9.26
N TYR A 59 -3.52 -6.17 -8.69
CA TYR A 59 -3.79 -5.94 -7.27
C TYR A 59 -5.16 -6.48 -6.89
N ILE A 60 -5.19 -7.41 -5.94
CA ILE A 60 -6.44 -8.08 -5.55
C ILE A 60 -7.30 -7.10 -4.76
N GLN A 61 -8.53 -6.91 -5.22
CA GLN A 61 -9.57 -6.09 -4.59
C GLN A 61 -10.83 -6.92 -4.44
N HIS A 62 -11.80 -6.43 -3.68
CA HIS A 62 -13.06 -7.16 -3.44
C HIS A 62 -13.76 -7.59 -4.73
N ALA A 63 -13.88 -6.68 -5.70
CA ALA A 63 -14.49 -6.97 -7.01
C ALA A 63 -13.76 -8.05 -7.82
N LEU A 64 -12.51 -8.35 -7.46
CA LEU A 64 -11.63 -9.31 -8.13
C LEU A 64 -11.47 -10.61 -7.34
N LEU A 65 -11.97 -10.65 -6.10
CA LEU A 65 -11.71 -11.75 -5.16
C LEU A 65 -12.10 -13.11 -5.74
N ALA A 66 -13.28 -13.20 -6.35
CA ALA A 66 -13.78 -14.44 -6.94
C ALA A 66 -12.82 -15.03 -7.98
N ARG A 67 -12.15 -14.18 -8.78
CA ARG A 67 -11.20 -14.61 -9.83
C ARG A 67 -9.74 -14.67 -9.37
N SER A 68 -9.45 -14.28 -8.12
CA SER A 68 -8.08 -14.25 -7.57
C SER A 68 -7.88 -15.21 -6.40
N ARG A 69 -8.85 -16.12 -6.12
CA ARG A 69 -8.78 -17.07 -4.99
C ARG A 69 -7.55 -17.97 -5.01
N GLU A 70 -6.99 -18.25 -6.19
CA GLU A 70 -5.79 -19.05 -6.34
C GLU A 70 -4.56 -18.45 -5.65
N ALA A 71 -4.53 -17.12 -5.45
CA ALA A 71 -3.47 -16.43 -4.72
C ALA A 71 -3.39 -16.81 -3.23
N PHE A 72 -4.46 -17.42 -2.69
CA PHE A 72 -4.63 -17.73 -1.27
C PHE A 72 -4.63 -19.23 -0.98
N ARG A 73 -4.28 -20.06 -1.97
CA ARG A 73 -4.31 -21.53 -1.86
C ARG A 73 -3.14 -22.08 -1.02
N PRO A 74 -3.38 -22.82 0.07
CA PRO A 74 -2.31 -23.41 0.87
C PRO A 74 -1.44 -24.43 0.13
N ASP A 75 -2.01 -25.14 -0.85
CA ASP A 75 -1.30 -26.14 -1.65
C ASP A 75 -0.41 -25.51 -2.74
N LYS A 76 -0.56 -24.21 -2.99
CA LYS A 76 0.29 -23.43 -3.90
C LYS A 76 0.57 -22.04 -3.31
N PRO A 77 1.38 -21.96 -2.24
CA PRO A 77 1.65 -20.70 -1.55
C PRO A 77 2.21 -19.64 -2.50
N MET A 78 1.63 -18.44 -2.45
CA MET A 78 2.09 -17.27 -3.18
C MET A 78 2.23 -16.07 -2.25
N ILE A 79 3.13 -15.15 -2.61
CA ILE A 79 3.06 -13.77 -2.15
C ILE A 79 2.20 -12.97 -3.11
N SER A 80 1.14 -12.38 -2.59
CA SER A 80 0.17 -11.58 -3.33
C SER A 80 -0.02 -10.21 -2.69
N TRP A 81 -0.67 -9.29 -3.39
CA TRP A 81 -0.79 -7.89 -2.97
C TRP A 81 -2.10 -7.27 -3.43
N GLY A 82 -2.61 -6.31 -2.67
CA GLY A 82 -3.92 -5.78 -2.94
C GLY A 82 -4.39 -4.64 -2.04
N HIS A 83 -5.66 -4.32 -2.24
CA HIS A 83 -6.44 -3.38 -1.46
C HIS A 83 -7.77 -4.04 -1.08
N MET A 84 -7.68 -5.20 -0.44
CA MET A 84 -8.84 -5.96 0.01
C MET A 84 -9.49 -5.21 1.18
N LEU A 85 -10.74 -4.79 0.98
CA LEU A 85 -11.58 -4.33 2.07
C LEU A 85 -12.06 -5.53 2.88
N PHE A 86 -12.41 -5.30 4.14
CA PHE A 86 -13.02 -6.29 5.01
C PHE A 86 -14.45 -6.59 4.57
N SER A 87 -14.77 -7.87 4.48
CA SER A 87 -16.09 -8.42 4.15
C SER A 87 -16.13 -9.88 4.63
N ASP A 88 -17.31 -10.47 4.64
CA ASP A 88 -17.48 -11.90 4.84
C ASP A 88 -16.66 -12.74 3.83
N GLU A 89 -16.72 -12.40 2.55
CA GLU A 89 -15.97 -13.12 1.50
C GLU A 89 -14.45 -13.02 1.72
N SER A 90 -13.95 -11.83 2.04
CA SER A 90 -12.51 -11.62 2.27
C SER A 90 -12.04 -12.29 3.55
N ALA A 91 -12.84 -12.29 4.62
CA ALA A 91 -12.53 -12.97 5.87
C ALA A 91 -12.44 -14.50 5.67
N VAL A 92 -13.32 -15.07 4.84
CA VAL A 92 -13.25 -16.49 4.45
C VAL A 92 -12.01 -16.76 3.59
N ALA A 93 -11.75 -15.93 2.58
CA ALA A 93 -10.65 -16.14 1.65
C ALA A 93 -9.26 -16.03 2.31
N LEU A 94 -9.13 -15.18 3.33
CA LEU A 94 -7.85 -14.90 4.00
C LEU A 94 -7.65 -15.69 5.31
N ARG A 95 -8.56 -16.63 5.64
CA ARG A 95 -8.56 -17.37 6.92
C ARG A 95 -7.20 -18.01 7.26
N ASP A 96 -6.57 -18.63 6.26
CA ASP A 96 -5.33 -19.40 6.39
C ASP A 96 -4.14 -18.71 5.69
N VAL A 97 -4.24 -17.38 5.50
CA VAL A 97 -3.24 -16.56 4.81
C VAL A 97 -2.51 -15.68 5.84
N ARG A 98 -1.19 -15.56 5.72
CA ARG A 98 -0.43 -14.55 6.46
C ARG A 98 -0.74 -13.17 5.90
N HIS A 99 -1.38 -12.34 6.71
CA HIS A 99 -2.04 -11.14 6.23
C HIS A 99 -1.42 -9.89 6.85
N ILE A 100 -0.69 -9.12 6.03
CA ILE A 100 -0.20 -7.80 6.40
C ILE A 100 -1.20 -6.76 5.91
N VAL A 101 -1.50 -5.75 6.72
CA VAL A 101 -2.25 -4.56 6.32
C VAL A 101 -1.37 -3.33 6.52
N LEU A 102 -0.88 -2.78 5.42
CA LEU A 102 -0.10 -1.54 5.41
C LEU A 102 -1.03 -0.32 5.54
N VAL A 103 -0.78 0.50 6.53
CA VAL A 103 -1.45 1.77 6.79
C VAL A 103 -0.46 2.93 6.62
N ARG A 104 -0.99 4.15 6.50
CA ARG A 104 -0.23 5.39 6.37
C ARG A 104 -0.89 6.46 7.22
N ASP A 105 -0.14 7.45 7.69
CA ASP A 105 -0.72 8.58 8.42
C ASP A 105 -1.87 9.17 7.59
N PRO A 106 -3.10 9.23 8.12
CA PRO A 106 -4.25 9.84 7.45
C PRO A 106 -3.96 11.21 6.81
N TYR A 107 -3.11 12.05 7.43
CA TYR A 107 -2.73 13.34 6.85
C TYR A 107 -1.91 13.20 5.58
N ASP A 108 -0.90 12.36 5.59
CA ASP A 108 -0.06 12.10 4.42
C ASP A 108 -0.80 11.29 3.35
N TRP A 109 -1.72 10.43 3.79
CA TRP A 109 -2.57 9.66 2.92
C TRP A 109 -3.47 10.55 2.05
N VAL A 110 -4.09 11.59 2.63
CA VAL A 110 -4.89 12.57 1.88
C VAL A 110 -4.06 13.17 0.76
N LEU A 111 -2.84 13.64 1.06
CA LEU A 111 -1.94 14.23 0.05
C LEU A 111 -1.49 13.22 -1.00
N ALA A 112 -1.24 11.97 -0.61
CA ALA A 112 -0.87 10.90 -1.53
C ALA A 112 -2.02 10.53 -2.49
N ARG A 113 -3.26 10.58 -1.98
CA ARG A 113 -4.47 10.40 -2.77
C ARG A 113 -4.70 11.58 -3.71
N THR A 114 -4.57 12.82 -3.23
CA THR A 114 -4.67 14.04 -4.05
C THR A 114 -3.72 14.00 -5.23
N ARG A 115 -2.42 13.71 -5.00
CA ARG A 115 -1.43 13.59 -6.09
C ARG A 115 -1.83 12.54 -7.12
N PHE A 116 -2.36 11.41 -6.68
CA PHE A 116 -2.77 10.33 -7.58
C PHE A 116 -3.97 10.72 -8.45
N TYR A 117 -5.00 11.37 -7.88
CA TYR A 117 -6.16 11.79 -8.68
C TYR A 117 -5.83 12.91 -9.68
N LEU A 118 -4.84 13.74 -9.37
CA LEU A 118 -4.35 14.80 -10.25
C LEU A 118 -3.28 14.33 -11.24
N SER A 119 -2.83 13.08 -11.17
CA SER A 119 -1.75 12.59 -12.03
C SER A 119 -2.26 12.04 -13.36
N ASP A 120 -1.45 12.11 -14.41
CA ASP A 120 -1.77 11.57 -15.74
C ASP A 120 -2.06 10.06 -15.71
N GLU A 121 -1.44 9.34 -14.77
CA GLU A 121 -1.58 7.90 -14.59
C GLU A 121 -2.96 7.50 -14.04
N PHE A 122 -3.75 8.43 -13.50
CA PHE A 122 -5.14 8.18 -13.18
C PHE A 122 -6.04 8.69 -14.30
N GLN A 123 -6.81 7.83 -14.95
CA GLN A 123 -7.81 8.24 -15.95
C GLN A 123 -9.18 7.74 -15.51
N GLY A 124 -10.12 8.64 -15.25
CA GLY A 124 -11.43 8.25 -14.70
C GLY A 124 -12.45 9.37 -14.64
N ARG A 125 -13.53 9.13 -13.89
CA ARG A 125 -14.69 10.06 -13.76
C ARG A 125 -14.32 11.44 -13.21
N LEU A 126 -13.21 11.54 -12.50
CA LEU A 126 -12.73 12.81 -11.93
C LEU A 126 -11.70 13.52 -12.81
N ASN A 127 -11.53 13.16 -14.08
CA ASN A 127 -10.59 13.86 -14.97
C ASN A 127 -10.85 15.37 -15.09
N HIS A 128 -12.09 15.82 -14.90
CA HIS A 128 -12.47 17.24 -14.99
C HIS A 128 -11.91 18.12 -13.86
N ILE A 129 -11.33 17.55 -12.79
CA ILE A 129 -10.71 18.33 -11.71
C ILE A 129 -9.24 18.67 -11.99
N LYS A 130 -8.66 18.11 -13.06
CA LYS A 130 -7.26 18.29 -13.47
C LYS A 130 -7.07 19.58 -14.24
N ASP A 131 -5.80 19.95 -14.48
CA ASP A 131 -5.41 21.08 -15.34
C ASP A 131 -6.08 22.42 -14.93
N GLY A 132 -6.27 22.62 -13.62
CA GLY A 132 -6.94 23.80 -13.06
C GLY A 132 -8.47 23.73 -13.05
N GLY A 133 -9.08 22.58 -13.35
CA GLY A 133 -10.53 22.39 -13.30
C GLY A 133 -11.15 22.49 -11.90
N ALA A 134 -10.34 22.39 -10.84
CA ALA A 134 -10.72 22.70 -9.46
C ALA A 134 -9.54 23.32 -8.70
N ALA A 135 -9.83 24.11 -7.66
CA ALA A 135 -8.79 24.60 -6.75
C ALA A 135 -8.17 23.43 -5.96
N ILE A 136 -6.89 23.53 -5.60
CA ILE A 136 -6.20 22.43 -4.92
C ILE A 136 -6.81 22.12 -3.55
N GLU A 137 -7.30 23.14 -2.86
CA GLU A 137 -8.03 23.03 -1.60
C GLU A 137 -9.30 22.19 -1.76
N ASP A 138 -10.07 22.42 -2.83
CA ASP A 138 -11.29 21.66 -3.12
C ASP A 138 -10.97 20.20 -3.42
N VAL A 139 -9.89 19.93 -4.17
CA VAL A 139 -9.46 18.56 -4.44
C VAL A 139 -9.01 17.86 -3.15
N ILE A 140 -8.31 18.55 -2.25
CA ILE A 140 -7.95 18.00 -0.93
C ILE A 140 -9.22 17.67 -0.13
N MET A 141 -10.21 18.56 -0.13
CA MET A 141 -11.49 18.33 0.53
C MET A 141 -12.23 17.12 -0.06
N MET A 142 -12.20 16.93 -1.39
CA MET A 142 -12.72 15.71 -2.03
C MET A 142 -11.98 14.45 -1.60
N MET A 143 -10.69 14.51 -1.27
CA MET A 143 -9.95 13.34 -0.80
C MET A 143 -10.24 13.01 0.67
N ILE A 144 -10.66 14.00 1.46
CA ILE A 144 -11.09 13.83 2.85
C ILE A 144 -12.54 13.34 2.91
N LEU A 145 -13.46 14.06 2.25
CA LEU A 145 -14.92 13.86 2.34
C LEU A 145 -15.51 13.04 1.19
N GLY A 146 -14.66 12.55 0.29
CA GLY A 146 -15.09 11.85 -0.92
C GLY A 146 -15.56 12.81 -2.02
N ALA A 147 -15.76 12.25 -3.21
CA ALA A 147 -16.43 12.94 -4.30
C ALA A 147 -17.78 12.26 -4.52
N HIS A 148 -18.86 13.03 -4.45
CA HIS A 148 -20.22 12.52 -4.44
C HIS A 148 -20.48 11.53 -5.59
N GLY A 149 -20.90 10.30 -5.24
CA GLY A 149 -21.21 9.24 -6.20
C GLY A 149 -20.04 8.70 -7.03
N ALA A 150 -18.80 9.14 -6.74
CA ALA A 150 -17.63 8.82 -7.55
C ALA A 150 -16.48 8.20 -6.74
N VAL A 151 -16.19 8.74 -5.55
CA VAL A 151 -15.02 8.36 -4.76
C VAL A 151 -15.40 8.30 -3.28
N PRO A 152 -15.10 7.19 -2.57
CA PRO A 152 -15.42 7.06 -1.16
C PRO A 152 -14.62 8.05 -0.32
N ASP A 153 -15.20 8.47 0.80
CA ASP A 153 -14.54 9.35 1.75
C ASP A 153 -13.42 8.64 2.52
N LEU A 154 -12.67 9.39 3.33
CA LEU A 154 -11.57 8.84 4.11
C LEU A 154 -12.09 7.84 5.16
N ARG A 155 -13.25 8.12 5.77
CA ARG A 155 -13.87 7.25 6.78
C ARG A 155 -14.17 5.87 6.22
N ASP A 156 -14.85 5.78 5.09
CA ASP A 156 -15.22 4.53 4.44
C ASP A 156 -13.98 3.70 4.07
N VAL A 157 -12.98 4.37 3.47
CA VAL A 157 -11.73 3.73 3.07
C VAL A 157 -11.00 3.15 4.29
N PHE A 158 -10.74 3.95 5.32
CA PHE A 158 -10.00 3.46 6.48
C PHE A 158 -10.79 2.46 7.32
N SER A 159 -12.11 2.63 7.43
CA SER A 159 -12.95 1.69 8.17
C SER A 159 -12.83 0.29 7.62
N MET A 160 -12.93 0.14 6.30
CA MET A 160 -12.99 -1.17 5.66
C MET A 160 -11.62 -1.70 5.21
N ASN A 161 -10.64 -0.83 4.91
CA ASN A 161 -9.30 -1.27 4.49
C ASN A 161 -8.27 -1.33 5.63
N ALA A 162 -8.55 -0.79 6.82
CA ALA A 162 -7.65 -0.84 7.96
C ALA A 162 -8.36 -1.24 9.25
N VAL A 163 -9.26 -0.40 9.77
CA VAL A 163 -9.82 -0.52 11.13
C VAL A 163 -10.51 -1.87 11.35
N ALA A 164 -11.33 -2.33 10.40
CA ALA A 164 -11.99 -3.64 10.49
C ALA A 164 -10.97 -4.80 10.56
N TRP A 165 -9.83 -4.67 9.88
CA TRP A 165 -8.77 -5.68 9.94
C TRP A 165 -7.98 -5.66 11.25
N MET A 166 -7.89 -4.52 11.95
CA MET A 166 -7.15 -4.41 13.22
C MET A 166 -7.69 -5.32 14.32
N GLY A 167 -9.00 -5.59 14.30
CA GLY A 167 -9.64 -6.52 15.24
C GLY A 167 -9.52 -8.00 14.83
N SER A 168 -8.77 -8.31 13.77
CA SER A 168 -8.65 -9.66 13.21
C SER A 168 -7.26 -10.25 13.42
N ARG A 169 -6.89 -11.28 12.64
CA ARG A 169 -5.55 -11.90 12.62
C ARG A 169 -4.53 -11.11 11.79
N ALA A 170 -4.96 -10.06 11.09
CA ALA A 170 -4.08 -9.25 10.26
C ALA A 170 -3.03 -8.52 11.12
N VAL A 171 -1.80 -8.44 10.61
CA VAL A 171 -0.72 -7.66 11.22
C VAL A 171 -0.70 -6.27 10.57
N ILE A 172 -0.83 -5.24 11.41
CA ILE A 172 -0.79 -3.85 10.96
C ILE A 172 0.65 -3.37 10.88
N VAL A 173 1.02 -2.75 9.76
CA VAL A 173 2.35 -2.16 9.54
C VAL A 173 2.16 -0.72 9.10
N ARG A 174 2.93 0.22 9.65
CA ARG A 174 2.89 1.63 9.23
C ARG A 174 3.91 1.87 8.11
N TYR A 175 3.50 2.59 7.09
CA TYR A 175 4.37 3.04 6.00
C TYR A 175 5.58 3.82 6.52
N GLU A 176 5.35 4.67 7.53
CA GLU A 176 6.34 5.55 8.14
C GLU A 176 7.42 4.73 8.85
N ASP A 177 7.07 3.60 9.47
CA ASP A 177 8.06 2.70 10.08
C ASP A 177 8.99 2.10 9.02
N ILE A 178 8.45 1.70 7.86
CA ILE A 178 9.28 1.22 6.74
C ILE A 178 10.23 2.33 6.31
N VAL A 179 9.70 3.53 6.04
CA VAL A 179 10.51 4.65 5.55
C VAL A 179 11.56 5.10 6.55
N GLU A 180 11.25 5.10 7.85
CA GLU A 180 12.21 5.48 8.89
C GLU A 180 13.32 4.45 9.07
N ASN A 181 13.02 3.15 8.93
CA ASN A 181 14.05 2.11 8.97
C ASN A 181 14.89 2.06 7.69
N LEU A 182 14.34 2.45 6.54
CA LEU A 182 15.10 2.59 5.28
C LEU A 182 16.19 3.67 5.35
N LYS A 183 16.03 4.69 6.20
CA LYS A 183 17.02 5.76 6.37
C LYS A 183 18.29 5.30 7.10
N ASP A 184 18.22 4.19 7.83
CA ASP A 184 19.32 3.67 8.64
C ASP A 184 19.24 2.14 8.77
N LEU A 185 19.52 1.45 7.66
CA LEU A 185 19.56 -0.02 7.60
C LEU A 185 20.69 -0.64 8.43
N GLY A 186 21.69 0.16 8.84
CA GLY A 186 22.77 -0.30 9.72
C GLY A 186 22.34 -0.47 11.18
N SER A 187 21.21 0.13 11.58
CA SER A 187 20.75 0.10 12.96
C SER A 187 20.16 -1.25 13.39
N ARG A 188 20.30 -1.57 14.69
CA ARG A 188 19.60 -2.69 15.34
C ARG A 188 18.07 -2.55 15.26
N ARG A 189 17.57 -1.31 15.21
CA ARG A 189 16.14 -1.00 15.05
C ARG A 189 15.63 -1.47 13.68
N ALA A 190 16.36 -1.16 12.61
CA ALA A 190 16.00 -1.61 11.26
C ALA A 190 16.07 -3.13 11.14
N GLU A 191 17.10 -3.75 11.70
CA GLU A 191 17.22 -5.21 11.73
C GLU A 191 16.03 -5.87 12.45
N ALA A 192 15.67 -5.36 13.63
CA ALA A 192 14.51 -5.86 14.39
C ALA A 192 13.19 -5.64 13.64
N PHE A 193 13.01 -4.49 12.99
CA PHE A 193 11.82 -4.17 12.22
C PHE A 193 11.65 -5.11 11.02
N PHE A 194 12.67 -5.23 10.17
CA PHE A 194 12.60 -6.09 8.98
C PHE A 194 12.59 -7.58 9.35
N GLY A 195 13.31 -7.98 10.40
CA GLY A 195 13.22 -9.33 10.95
C GLY A 195 11.80 -9.67 11.39
N ARG A 196 11.13 -8.76 12.10
CA ARG A 196 9.72 -8.96 12.50
C ARG A 196 8.79 -8.99 11.28
N LEU A 197 8.93 -8.07 10.34
CA LEU A 197 8.11 -8.02 9.12
C LEU A 197 8.20 -9.33 8.32
N LEU A 198 9.41 -9.88 8.16
CA LEU A 198 9.63 -11.17 7.50
C LEU A 198 9.04 -12.32 8.31
N ALA A 199 9.23 -12.34 9.63
CA ALA A 199 8.69 -13.38 10.49
C ALA A 199 7.14 -13.41 10.48
N ASP A 200 6.49 -12.25 10.44
CA ASP A 200 5.03 -12.15 10.29
C ASP A 200 4.57 -12.74 8.94
N CYS A 201 5.43 -12.68 7.91
CA CYS A 201 5.25 -13.33 6.61
C CYS A 201 5.74 -14.80 6.56
N GLY A 202 6.25 -15.36 7.66
CA GLY A 202 6.77 -16.73 7.72
C GLY A 202 8.13 -16.91 7.02
N LEU A 203 8.94 -15.86 7.01
CA LEU A 203 10.28 -15.82 6.41
C LEU A 203 11.32 -15.53 7.49
N GLU A 204 12.50 -16.12 7.33
CA GLU A 204 13.68 -15.81 8.14
C GLU A 204 14.40 -14.56 7.59
N LEU A 205 15.15 -13.87 8.45
CA LEU A 205 15.99 -12.74 8.05
C LEU A 205 17.36 -13.26 7.55
N PRO A 206 17.68 -13.17 6.24
CA PRO A 206 18.97 -13.62 5.72
C PRO A 206 20.08 -12.62 6.04
N ALA A 207 21.35 -13.04 5.97
CA ALA A 207 22.50 -12.18 6.28
C ALA A 207 22.62 -10.96 5.34
N ASP A 208 22.18 -11.09 4.09
CA ASP A 208 22.18 -10.07 3.04
C ASP A 208 20.89 -9.22 3.02
N TRP A 209 20.08 -9.25 4.09
CA TRP A 209 18.76 -8.59 4.12
C TRP A 209 18.80 -7.10 3.77
N ARG A 210 19.87 -6.39 4.15
CA ARG A 210 20.03 -4.95 3.87
C ARG A 210 20.06 -4.67 2.38
N GLU A 211 20.84 -5.44 1.63
CA GLU A 211 21.00 -5.31 0.18
C GLU A 211 19.67 -5.60 -0.54
N ARG A 212 18.90 -6.57 -0.02
CA ARG A 212 17.56 -6.91 -0.53
C ARG A 212 16.57 -5.78 -0.29
N VAL A 213 16.54 -5.25 0.94
CA VAL A 213 15.66 -4.13 1.29
C VAL A 213 15.99 -2.91 0.44
N GLU A 214 17.27 -2.55 0.30
CA GLU A 214 17.71 -1.43 -0.51
C GLU A 214 17.31 -1.60 -1.99
N ALA A 215 17.55 -2.79 -2.56
CA ALA A 215 17.19 -3.11 -3.94
C ALA A 215 15.68 -3.00 -4.20
N GLY A 216 14.86 -3.53 -3.30
CA GLY A 216 13.40 -3.47 -3.43
C GLY A 216 12.80 -2.11 -3.10
N ALA A 217 13.49 -1.30 -2.30
CA ALA A 217 13.05 0.05 -1.93
C ALA A 217 13.47 1.14 -2.92
N ASP A 218 14.31 0.82 -3.91
CA ASP A 218 14.77 1.77 -4.91
C ASP A 218 13.57 2.40 -5.64
N ARG A 219 13.43 3.72 -5.45
CA ARG A 219 12.28 4.47 -5.98
C ARG A 219 12.30 4.56 -7.51
N ARG A 220 13.46 4.38 -8.15
CA ARG A 220 13.60 4.29 -9.62
C ARG A 220 12.85 3.09 -10.20
N GLU A 221 12.53 2.11 -9.37
CA GLU A 221 11.81 0.89 -9.73
C GLU A 221 10.32 0.93 -9.29
N SER A 222 9.86 2.06 -8.75
CA SER A 222 8.46 2.24 -8.30
C SER A 222 7.68 3.20 -9.21
N ARG A 223 6.75 2.66 -10.01
CA ARG A 223 5.91 3.44 -10.95
C ARG A 223 5.08 4.53 -10.30
N THR A 224 4.70 4.37 -9.03
CA THR A 224 3.84 5.33 -8.32
C THR A 224 4.56 6.08 -7.21
N ALA A 225 5.90 6.06 -7.21
CA ALA A 225 6.64 7.01 -6.40
C ALA A 225 6.23 8.43 -6.83
N SER A 226 6.06 9.34 -5.87
CA SER A 226 5.54 10.68 -6.16
C SER A 226 6.37 11.45 -7.19
N GLU A 227 7.68 11.21 -7.20
CA GLU A 227 8.63 11.78 -8.17
C GLU A 227 8.47 11.23 -9.59
N ASN A 228 7.78 10.10 -9.75
CA ASN A 228 7.47 9.49 -11.05
C ASN A 228 6.06 9.84 -11.55
N LEU A 229 5.26 10.58 -10.77
CA LEU A 229 3.93 11.02 -11.17
C LEU A 229 4.01 12.37 -11.88
N LYS A 230 3.40 12.47 -13.06
CA LYS A 230 3.17 13.77 -13.70
C LYS A 230 1.90 14.38 -13.12
N VAL A 231 2.06 15.29 -12.17
CA VAL A 231 0.95 15.97 -11.50
C VAL A 231 0.63 17.27 -12.23
N THR A 232 -0.65 17.48 -12.53
CA THR A 232 -1.16 18.64 -13.28
C THR A 232 -1.28 19.93 -12.45
N ALA A 233 -1.06 19.85 -11.13
CA ALA A 233 -1.10 20.99 -10.21
C ALA A 233 -0.13 20.78 -9.03
N GLU A 234 0.29 21.88 -8.40
CA GLU A 234 1.14 21.83 -7.21
C GLU A 234 0.33 21.35 -5.99
N VAL A 235 0.74 20.23 -5.40
CA VAL A 235 0.13 19.69 -4.18
C VAL A 235 1.04 20.02 -2.99
N PRO A 236 0.50 20.63 -1.91
CA PRO A 236 1.31 21.01 -0.77
C PRO A 236 2.02 19.81 -0.12
N LYS A 237 3.16 20.07 0.51
CA LYS A 237 3.94 19.04 1.20
C LYS A 237 3.29 18.56 2.49
N VAL A 238 2.51 19.43 3.13
CA VAL A 238 1.78 19.17 4.38
C VAL A 238 0.37 19.73 4.28
N LEU A 239 -0.59 19.11 4.96
CA LEU A 239 -1.94 19.66 5.07
C LEU A 239 -1.93 20.97 5.87
N SER A 240 -2.80 21.90 5.47
CA SER A 240 -3.11 23.09 6.27
C SER A 240 -3.77 22.69 7.60
N ASP A 241 -3.70 23.56 8.60
CA ASP A 241 -4.32 23.30 9.90
C ASP A 241 -5.84 23.15 9.80
N VAL A 242 -6.47 23.86 8.85
CA VAL A 242 -7.90 23.68 8.57
C VAL A 242 -8.18 22.27 8.06
N HIS A 243 -7.42 21.79 7.06
CA HIS A 243 -7.60 20.43 6.53
C HIS A 243 -7.36 19.35 7.59
N LYS A 244 -6.35 19.51 8.46
CA LYS A 244 -6.10 18.61 9.59
C LYS A 244 -7.30 18.55 10.54
N ARG A 245 -7.85 19.70 10.93
CA ARG A 245 -9.07 19.76 11.78
C ARG A 245 -10.28 19.10 11.11
N VAL A 246 -10.44 19.25 9.79
CA VAL A 246 -11.52 18.57 9.06
C VAL A 246 -11.32 17.06 9.06
N VAL A 247 -10.08 16.57 8.86
CA VAL A 247 -9.77 15.14 9.00
C VAL A 247 -10.13 14.66 10.41
N ASP A 248 -9.68 15.35 11.46
CA ASP A 248 -9.96 14.97 12.84
C ASP A 248 -11.46 15.01 13.19
N TYR A 249 -12.21 15.94 12.60
CA TYR A 249 -13.68 15.98 12.71
C TYR A 249 -14.34 14.80 11.98
N HIS A 250 -13.88 14.47 10.78
CA HIS A 250 -14.48 13.46 9.93
C HIS A 250 -14.14 12.02 10.37
N VAL A 251 -12.94 11.80 10.92
CA VAL A 251 -12.46 10.49 11.42
C VAL A 251 -11.80 10.63 12.81
N PRO A 252 -12.59 10.99 13.84
CA PRO A 252 -12.06 11.28 15.16
C PRO A 252 -11.29 10.09 15.74
N GLY A 253 -10.08 10.37 16.24
CA GLY A 253 -9.22 9.37 16.89
C GLY A 253 -8.50 8.40 15.96
N LEU A 254 -8.74 8.44 14.63
CA LEU A 254 -8.14 7.49 13.69
C LEU A 254 -6.61 7.51 13.72
N ARG A 255 -5.99 8.70 13.77
CA ARG A 255 -4.52 8.82 13.83
C ARG A 255 -3.96 8.13 15.07
N ALA A 256 -4.56 8.37 16.24
CA ALA A 256 -4.15 7.73 17.49
C ALA A 256 -4.37 6.21 17.45
N LEU A 257 -5.50 5.75 16.90
CA LEU A 257 -5.79 4.32 16.72
C LEU A 257 -4.71 3.63 15.87
N LEU A 258 -4.21 4.29 14.83
CA LEU A 258 -3.15 3.79 13.96
C LEU A 258 -1.73 4.04 14.51
N GLY A 259 -1.61 4.67 15.68
CA GLY A 259 -0.32 4.92 16.35
C GLY A 259 0.42 6.20 15.92
N TYR A 260 -0.26 7.20 15.35
CA TYR A 260 0.33 8.48 14.89
C TYR A 260 0.12 9.66 15.86
N ALA A 261 -0.04 9.38 17.16
CA ALA A 261 -0.24 10.38 18.20
C ALA A 261 1.07 11.09 18.59
#